data_AF-A0A960E9Y2-F1
#
_entry.id   AF-A0A960E9Y2-F1
#
_cell.length_a   1.000
_cell.length_b   1.000
_cell.length_c   1.000
_cell.angle_alpha   90.00
_cell.angle_beta   90.00
_cell.angle_gamma   90.00
#
_symmetry.space_group_name_H-M   'P 1'
#
loop_
_entity.id
_entity.type
_entity.pdbx_description
1 polymer ?
#
loop_
_entity_poly.entity_id
_entity_poly.type
_entity_poly.pdbx_seq_one_letter_code
_entity_poly.pdbx_strand_id
1 'polypeptide(L)'
;PTWLIISAGFDAHRDDPLAGLSLTSSDYADLALRLQSLVPARRLLVVLEGGYSLEALTYSTGATLSALAGQMYRPEPVSNGEVGRRTVDAARQLWEI
;
A
#
# COMPACT_ATOMS: atom_id res chain seq x y z
N PRO A 1 -14.13 4.96 10.74
CA PRO A 1 -13.28 5.25 11.94
C PRO A 1 -13.21 6.76 12.16
N THR A 2 -12.81 7.25 13.35
CA THR A 2 -12.66 8.71 13.60
C THR A 2 -11.27 9.23 13.27
N TRP A 3 -10.24 8.38 13.36
CA TRP A 3 -8.86 8.60 12.96
C TRP A 3 -8.34 7.33 12.26
N LEU A 4 -7.38 7.50 11.37
CA LEU A 4 -6.65 6.39 10.76
C LEU A 4 -5.16 6.53 11.09
N ILE A 5 -4.55 5.46 11.57
CA ILE A 5 -3.10 5.37 11.77
C ILE A 5 -2.63 4.21 10.91
N ILE A 6 -1.75 4.48 9.95
CA ILE A 6 -1.17 3.50 9.06
C ILE A 6 0.23 3.16 9.57
N SER A 7 0.39 1.94 10.06
CA SER A 7 1.68 1.31 10.31
C SER A 7 2.23 0.87 8.94
N ALA A 8 3.02 1.73 8.31
CA ALA A 8 3.43 1.66 6.92
C ALA A 8 4.74 0.90 6.79
N GLY A 9 4.63 -0.43 6.73
CA GLY A 9 5.70 -1.31 6.26
C GLY A 9 5.70 -1.41 4.74
N PHE A 10 6.88 -1.31 4.13
CA PHE A 10 7.07 -1.45 2.69
C PHE A 10 7.77 -2.77 2.31
N ASP A 11 7.85 -3.70 3.25
CA ASP A 11 8.43 -5.03 3.08
C ASP A 11 7.58 -5.97 2.21
N ALA A 12 6.33 -5.62 1.90
CA ALA A 12 5.53 -6.33 0.91
C ALA A 12 5.92 -6.03 -0.56
N HIS A 13 6.89 -5.12 -0.77
CA HIS A 13 7.41 -4.84 -2.11
C HIS A 13 8.12 -6.07 -2.69
N ARG A 14 7.98 -6.30 -4.00
CA ARG A 14 8.56 -7.48 -4.68
C ARG A 14 10.08 -7.64 -4.58
N ASP A 15 10.77 -6.52 -4.35
CA ASP A 15 12.23 -6.47 -4.21
C ASP A 15 12.68 -6.53 -2.74
N ASP A 16 11.75 -6.60 -1.79
CA ASP A 16 12.11 -6.78 -0.39
C ASP A 16 12.56 -8.23 -0.12
N PRO A 17 13.70 -8.42 0.58
CA PRO A 17 14.25 -9.75 0.79
C PRO A 17 13.52 -10.59 1.84
N LEU A 18 12.62 -10.03 2.65
CA LEU A 18 12.08 -10.71 3.83
C LEU A 18 10.68 -11.28 3.62
N ALA A 19 9.77 -10.55 2.96
CA ALA A 19 8.36 -10.95 2.93
C ALA A 19 7.99 -11.91 1.78
N GLY A 20 8.70 -11.84 0.65
CA GLY A 20 8.39 -12.66 -0.53
C GLY A 20 7.02 -12.37 -1.17
N LEU A 21 6.51 -11.14 -0.99
CA LEU A 21 5.28 -10.67 -1.63
C LEU A 21 5.60 -10.03 -3.00
N SER A 22 4.61 -9.48 -3.68
CA SER A 22 4.76 -9.02 -5.07
C SER A 22 4.13 -7.66 -5.36
N LEU A 23 4.01 -6.80 -4.34
CA LEU A 23 3.53 -5.43 -4.56
C LEU A 23 4.59 -4.62 -5.31
N THR A 24 4.13 -3.65 -6.09
CA THR A 24 4.96 -2.58 -6.64
C THR A 24 4.80 -1.31 -5.80
N SER A 25 5.72 -0.37 -5.96
CA SER A 25 5.66 0.92 -5.27
C SER A 25 4.37 1.69 -5.58
N SER A 26 3.82 1.53 -6.79
CA SER A 26 2.56 2.18 -7.19
C SER A 26 1.32 1.58 -6.54
N ASP A 27 1.37 0.33 -6.08
CA ASP A 27 0.24 -0.27 -5.35
C ASP A 27 0.02 0.42 -4.01
N TYR A 28 1.09 0.85 -3.34
CA TYR A 28 0.99 1.60 -2.08
C TYR A 28 0.29 2.95 -2.25
N ALA A 29 0.41 3.61 -3.40
CA ALA A 29 -0.37 4.81 -3.71
C ALA A 29 -1.88 4.51 -3.77
N ASP A 30 -2.24 3.42 -4.45
CA ASP A 30 -3.65 2.99 -4.57
C ASP A 30 -4.23 2.56 -3.22
N LEU A 31 -3.45 1.85 -2.40
CA LEU A 31 -3.81 1.49 -1.03
C LEU A 31 -4.01 2.74 -0.16
N ALA A 32 -3.06 3.68 -0.20
CA ALA A 32 -3.12 4.91 0.59
C ALA A 32 -4.36 5.75 0.29
N LEU A 33 -4.74 5.90 -0.99
CA LEU A 33 -5.95 6.63 -1.40
C LEU A 33 -7.23 5.94 -0.92
N ARG A 34 -7.30 4.61 -1.05
CA ARG A 34 -8.45 3.84 -0.55
C ARG A 34 -8.60 4.00 0.96
N LEU A 35 -7.49 3.91 1.70
CA LEU A 35 -7.47 4.08 3.15
C LEU A 35 -7.83 5.51 3.58
N GLN A 36 -7.32 6.54 2.89
CA GLN A 36 -7.65 7.94 3.16
C GLN A 36 -9.16 8.20 3.07
N SER A 37 -9.87 7.52 2.16
CA SER A 37 -11.32 7.67 1.99
C SER A 37 -12.16 7.21 3.20
N LEU A 38 -11.57 6.45 4.13
CA LEU A 38 -12.25 5.91 5.31
C LEU A 38 -12.40 6.93 6.45
N VAL A 39 -11.73 8.08 6.36
CA VAL A 39 -11.72 9.13 7.39
C VAL A 39 -11.83 10.53 6.78
N PRO A 40 -12.35 11.51 7.52
CA PRO A 40 -12.28 12.91 7.10
C PRO A 40 -10.84 13.40 6.89
N ALA A 41 -10.68 14.44 6.09
CA ALA A 41 -9.39 15.10 5.88
C ALA A 41 -8.73 15.49 7.22
N ARG A 42 -7.38 15.47 7.24
CA ARG A 42 -6.54 15.81 8.41
C ARG A 42 -6.67 14.86 9.61
N ARG A 43 -7.21 13.65 9.42
CA ARG A 43 -7.37 12.63 10.47
C ARG A 43 -6.61 11.34 10.19
N LEU A 44 -5.48 11.46 9.48
CA LEU A 44 -4.65 10.34 9.05
C LEU A 44 -3.22 10.58 9.51
N LEU A 45 -2.61 9.58 10.14
CA LEU A 45 -1.19 9.51 10.47
C LEU A 45 -0.55 8.31 9.75
N VAL A 46 0.64 8.50 9.19
CA VAL A 46 1.45 7.43 8.61
C VAL A 46 2.72 7.31 9.44
N VAL A 47 3.05 6.10 9.87
CA VAL A 47 4.24 5.78 10.67
C VAL A 47 5.04 4.75 9.90
N LEU A 48 6.29 5.05 9.56
CA LEU A 48 7.16 4.10 8.86
C LEU A 48 7.51 2.92 9.77
N GLU A 49 7.47 1.71 9.23
CA GLU A 49 7.80 0.46 9.93
C GLU A 49 8.90 -0.30 9.18
N GLY A 50 8.60 -1.48 8.65
CA GLY A 50 9.51 -2.31 7.86
C GLY A 50 9.71 -1.84 6.42
N GLY A 51 10.62 -2.51 5.72
CA GLY A 51 11.07 -2.17 4.37
C GLY A 51 12.59 -2.18 4.31
N TYR A 52 13.15 -3.20 3.70
CA TYR A 52 14.56 -3.58 3.82
C TYR A 52 15.32 -3.50 2.49
N SER A 53 14.60 -3.30 1.38
CA SER A 53 15.19 -2.78 0.14
C SER A 53 15.12 -1.26 0.13
N LEU A 54 16.27 -0.58 0.17
CA LEU A 54 16.34 0.89 0.26
C LEU A 54 15.71 1.60 -0.95
N GLU A 55 15.85 1.02 -2.13
CA GLU A 55 15.25 1.55 -3.36
C GLU A 55 13.72 1.41 -3.31
N ALA A 56 13.23 0.21 -2.99
CA ALA A 56 11.80 -0.04 -2.81
C ALA A 56 11.18 0.84 -1.72
N LEU A 57 11.89 1.02 -0.60
CA LEU A 57 11.48 1.88 0.50
C LEU A 57 11.36 3.34 0.04
N THR A 58 12.32 3.83 -0.75
CA THR A 58 12.31 5.19 -1.30
C THR A 58 11.10 5.39 -2.23
N TYR A 59 10.91 4.48 -3.19
CA TYR A 59 9.83 4.58 -4.16
C TYR A 59 8.45 4.41 -3.53
N SER A 60 8.29 3.45 -2.63
CA SER A 60 7.00 3.18 -1.97
C SER A 60 6.61 4.29 -0.99
N THR A 61 7.57 4.85 -0.25
CA THR A 61 7.35 6.03 0.60
C THR A 61 6.93 7.23 -0.25
N GLY A 62 7.66 7.49 -1.33
CA GLY A 62 7.34 8.56 -2.27
C GLY A 62 5.93 8.41 -2.85
N ALA A 63 5.58 7.23 -3.35
CA ALA A 63 4.27 6.95 -3.95
C ALA A 63 3.13 7.16 -2.93
N THR A 64 3.30 6.67 -1.71
CA THR A 64 2.34 6.82 -0.61
C THR A 64 2.12 8.29 -0.25
N LEU A 65 3.20 9.04 0.03
CA LEU A 65 3.09 10.42 0.48
C LEU A 65 2.61 11.36 -0.62
N SER A 66 3.08 11.17 -1.86
CA SER A 66 2.59 11.92 -3.01
C SER A 66 1.08 11.73 -3.19
N ALA A 67 0.60 10.48 -3.13
CA ALA A 67 -0.82 10.19 -3.26
C ALA A 67 -1.65 10.89 -2.16
N LEU A 68 -1.21 10.81 -0.90
CA LEU A 68 -1.88 11.47 0.23
C LEU A 68 -1.85 13.01 0.13
N ALA A 69 -0.83 13.58 -0.53
CA ALA A 69 -0.70 15.00 -0.83
C ALA A 69 -1.45 15.43 -2.11
N GLY A 70 -2.20 14.53 -2.76
CA GLY A 70 -2.92 14.80 -4.00
C GLY A 70 -2.00 14.97 -5.22
N GLN A 71 -0.77 14.44 -5.16
CA GLN A 71 0.21 14.45 -6.24
C GLN A 71 0.29 13.07 -6.90
N MET A 72 0.61 13.04 -8.19
CA MET A 72 0.84 11.80 -8.93
C MET A 72 2.33 11.47 -8.96
N TYR A 73 2.71 10.37 -8.29
CA TYR A 73 4.04 9.80 -8.39
C TYR A 73 3.92 8.28 -8.44
N ARG A 74 4.24 7.70 -9.60
CA ARG A 74 4.18 6.26 -9.88
C ARG A 74 5.50 5.82 -10.51
N PRO A 75 6.51 5.47 -9.68
CA PRO A 75 7.84 5.11 -10.18
C PRO A 75 7.84 3.77 -10.94
N GLU A 76 6.79 2.97 -10.78
CA GLU A 76 6.63 1.65 -11.37
C GLU A 76 5.20 1.43 -11.88
N PRO A 77 4.94 0.50 -12.80
CA PRO A 77 3.58 0.04 -13.08
C PRO A 77 2.91 -0.57 -11.83
N VAL A 78 1.58 -0.54 -11.75
CA VAL A 78 0.84 -1.27 -10.71
C VAL A 78 1.02 -2.77 -10.89
N SER A 79 0.99 -3.53 -9.78
CA SER A 79 0.99 -4.99 -9.88
C SER A 79 -0.26 -5.46 -10.62
N ASN A 80 -0.11 -6.61 -11.28
CA ASN A 80 -1.19 -7.29 -11.98
C ASN A 80 -0.96 -8.81 -11.90
N GLY A 81 -1.96 -9.58 -12.32
CA GLY A 81 -1.90 -11.04 -12.35
C GLY A 81 -2.89 -11.72 -11.40
N GLU A 82 -2.72 -13.04 -11.24
CA GLU A 82 -3.70 -13.91 -10.57
C GLU A 82 -3.25 -14.44 -9.21
N VAL A 83 -2.01 -14.15 -8.78
CA VAL A 83 -1.43 -14.71 -7.54
C VAL A 83 -2.33 -14.45 -6.33
N GLY A 84 -2.85 -13.23 -6.19
CA GLY A 84 -3.74 -12.85 -5.09
C GLY A 84 -5.21 -13.26 -5.26
N ARG A 85 -5.61 -13.78 -6.42
CA ARG A 85 -7.03 -14.01 -6.78
C ARG A 85 -7.72 -14.96 -5.82
N ARG A 86 -7.06 -16.08 -5.49
CA ARG A 86 -7.60 -17.09 -4.54
C ARG A 86 -7.87 -16.49 -3.16
N THR A 87 -6.98 -15.63 -2.67
CA THR A 87 -7.16 -14.96 -1.37
C THR A 87 -8.31 -13.97 -1.42
N VAL A 88 -8.46 -13.22 -2.52
CA VAL A 88 -9.59 -12.30 -2.73
C VAL A 88 -10.91 -13.06 -2.79
N ASP A 89 -10.98 -14.17 -3.52
CA ASP A 89 -12.19 -14.98 -3.65
C ASP A 89 -12.60 -15.59 -2.29
N ALA A 90 -11.64 -16.08 -1.52
CA ALA A 90 -11.88 -16.59 -0.16
C ALA A 90 -12.38 -15.48 0.79
N ALA A 91 -11.78 -14.29 0.74
CA ALA A 91 -12.21 -13.12 1.50
C ALA A 91 -13.64 -12.71 1.18
N ARG A 92 -13.99 -12.68 -0.11
CA ARG A 92 -15.35 -12.38 -0.59
C ARG A 92 -16.39 -13.34 -0.04
N GLN A 93 -16.09 -14.64 -0.11
CA GLN A 93 -16.98 -15.66 0.44
C GLN A 93 -17.16 -15.52 1.96
N LEU A 94 -16.09 -15.20 2.69
CA LEU A 94 -16.14 -15.04 4.15
C LEU A 94 -16.95 -13.81 4.59
N TRP A 95 -16.85 -12.71 3.85
CA TRP A 95 -17.48 -11.44 4.19
C TRP A 95 -18.77 -11.15 3.42
N GLU A 96 -19.25 -12.11 2.61
CA GLU A 96 -20.47 -11.98 1.80
C GLU A 96 -20.46 -10.74 0.87
N ILE A 97 -19.30 -10.44 0.26
CA ILE A 97 -19.08 -9.30 -0.67
C ILE A 97 -18.64 -9.71 -2.07
#